data_AF-A0A923KMS8-F1
#
_entry.id   AF-A0A923KMS8-F1
#
_cell.length_a   1.000
_cell.length_b   1.000
_cell.length_c   1.000
_cell.angle_alpha   90.00
_cell.angle_beta   90.00
_cell.angle_gamma   90.00
#
_symmetry.space_group_name_H-M   'P 1'
#
loop_
_entity.id
_entity.type
_entity.pdbx_description
1 polymer ?
#
loop_
_entity_poly.entity_id
_entity_poly.type
_entity_poly.pdbx_seq_one_letter_code
_entity_poly.pdbx_strand_id
1 'polypeptide(L)'
;MKYIIIGILFISTSVFGQEFNFDIHNTSLAEYLKMEENLGSEKIPTTSNHVSFGGNAQPIKYLRKEKVIPDLTSFYFFKKADSTMSYVLYEWDVSNFEKQDNNQKSKKFQKALITKYKGLKKEISNEFGQPEVKKNYSNISRLDSINTFVESSTWKPNDSTEIEMYATVSNYYEKRGASTINPVHRIRLYIRNQAKEKEKVIPKLDEKKLAELEKIKTDFFTALKSKDLPKSKEFLSDLILEKVTDEQINMLIDNINFDKQTELIYSGVQMGFDGSMFTLLQYKYSDDNSSPPSEMIKLIFDDKDKVVGIQPIKMQSKLTD
;
A
#
# COMPACT_ATOMS: atom_id res chain seq x y z
N MET A 1 -63.55 -34.40 14.05
CA MET A 1 -62.33 -33.88 14.70
C MET A 1 -61.60 -33.00 13.70
N LYS A 2 -61.45 -31.70 14.01
CA LYS A 2 -60.72 -30.73 13.18
C LYS A 2 -59.23 -30.95 13.41
N TYR A 3 -58.51 -31.45 12.41
CA TYR A 3 -57.05 -31.48 12.45
C TYR A 3 -56.53 -30.07 12.16
N ILE A 4 -56.05 -29.39 13.19
CA ILE A 4 -55.24 -28.17 13.03
C ILE A 4 -53.86 -28.66 12.58
N ILE A 5 -53.59 -28.58 11.28
CA ILE A 5 -52.24 -28.72 10.76
C ILE A 5 -51.53 -27.42 11.12
N ILE A 6 -50.78 -27.44 12.22
CA ILE A 6 -49.79 -26.40 12.53
C ILE A 6 -48.66 -26.63 11.51
N GLY A 7 -48.70 -25.89 10.41
CA GLY A 7 -47.59 -25.79 9.48
C GLY A 7 -46.43 -25.12 10.20
N ILE A 8 -45.55 -25.93 10.78
CA ILE A 8 -44.25 -25.47 11.27
C ILE A 8 -43.48 -25.03 10.02
N LEU A 9 -43.38 -23.72 9.83
CA LEU A 9 -42.46 -23.12 8.87
C LEU A 9 -41.05 -23.46 9.39
N PHE A 10 -40.48 -24.56 8.90
CA PHE A 10 -39.04 -24.76 8.97
C PHE A 10 -38.41 -23.66 8.10
N ILE A 11 -38.17 -22.49 8.70
CA ILE A 11 -37.12 -21.62 8.22
C ILE A 11 -35.85 -22.42 8.48
N SER A 12 -35.47 -23.25 7.51
CA SER A 12 -34.12 -23.75 7.44
C SER A 12 -33.25 -22.50 7.47
N THR A 13 -32.61 -22.23 8.60
CA THR A 13 -31.46 -21.34 8.64
C THR A 13 -30.44 -22.02 7.75
N SER A 14 -30.52 -21.73 6.44
CA SER A 14 -29.45 -21.96 5.51
C SER A 14 -28.21 -21.46 6.23
N VAL A 15 -27.36 -22.41 6.61
CA VAL A 15 -26.01 -22.16 7.09
C VAL A 15 -25.50 -21.02 6.25
N PHE A 16 -25.38 -19.82 6.82
CA PHE A 16 -24.95 -18.63 6.10
C PHE A 16 -23.60 -18.98 5.52
N GLY A 17 -23.60 -19.39 4.25
CA GLY A 17 -22.41 -19.60 3.47
C GLY A 17 -21.67 -18.28 3.54
N GLN A 18 -20.35 -18.35 3.71
CA GLN A 18 -19.56 -17.13 3.61
C GLN A 18 -19.76 -16.60 2.20
N GLU A 19 -20.55 -15.55 2.08
CA GLU A 19 -20.82 -14.91 0.81
C GLU A 19 -19.65 -13.97 0.51
N PHE A 20 -19.10 -14.13 -0.70
CA PHE A 20 -18.05 -13.30 -1.27
C PHE A 20 -18.61 -12.70 -2.56
N ASN A 21 -18.50 -11.38 -2.70
CA ASN A 21 -18.89 -10.71 -3.93
C ASN A 21 -17.64 -10.32 -4.73
N PHE A 22 -17.49 -10.96 -5.89
CA PHE A 22 -16.36 -10.80 -6.81
C PHE A 22 -16.57 -9.68 -7.84
N ASP A 23 -17.78 -9.12 -7.95
CA ASP A 23 -18.11 -8.04 -8.88
C ASP A 23 -17.82 -6.66 -8.25
N ILE A 24 -16.53 -6.35 -8.14
CA ILE A 24 -16.06 -5.12 -7.49
C ILE A 24 -16.42 -3.82 -8.23
N HIS A 25 -16.76 -3.89 -9.52
CA HIS A 25 -17.08 -2.69 -10.32
C HIS A 25 -18.53 -2.27 -10.18
N ASN A 26 -19.43 -3.24 -10.06
CA ASN A 26 -20.87 -2.96 -9.94
C ASN A 26 -21.36 -2.99 -8.49
N THR A 27 -20.49 -3.32 -7.53
CA THR A 27 -20.84 -3.34 -6.11
C THR A 27 -20.31 -2.11 -5.40
N SER A 28 -21.22 -1.27 -4.93
CA SER A 28 -20.89 -0.10 -4.13
C SER A 28 -20.40 -0.47 -2.73
N LEU A 29 -19.68 0.45 -2.08
CA LEU A 29 -19.30 0.30 -0.67
C LEU A 29 -20.52 0.00 0.20
N ALA A 30 -21.63 0.71 0.01
CA ALA A 30 -22.84 0.53 0.81
C ALA A 30 -23.42 -0.89 0.69
N GLU A 31 -23.38 -1.49 -0.52
CA GLU A 31 -23.82 -2.86 -0.74
C GLU A 31 -22.92 -3.88 -0.03
N TYR A 32 -21.60 -3.67 -0.05
CA TYR A 32 -20.67 -4.49 0.74
C TYR A 32 -20.93 -4.39 2.24
N LEU A 33 -21.20 -3.20 2.77
CA LEU A 33 -21.52 -3.02 4.19
C LEU A 33 -22.84 -3.69 4.56
N LYS A 34 -23.86 -3.58 3.71
CA LYS A 34 -25.15 -4.26 3.89
C LYS A 34 -25.03 -5.78 3.83
N MET A 35 -24.17 -6.30 2.95
CA MET A 35 -23.86 -7.72 2.91
C MET A 35 -23.26 -8.19 4.26
N GLU A 36 -22.33 -7.44 4.84
CA GLU A 36 -21.78 -7.77 6.17
C GLU A 36 -22.83 -7.74 7.29
N GLU A 37 -23.76 -6.78 7.25
CA GLU A 37 -24.88 -6.71 8.19
C GLU A 37 -25.80 -7.94 8.08
N ASN A 38 -26.14 -8.34 6.85
CA ASN A 38 -26.97 -9.52 6.57
C ASN A 38 -26.30 -10.83 7.03
N LEU A 39 -24.98 -10.89 6.97
CA LEU A 39 -24.19 -12.03 7.44
C LEU A 39 -23.98 -12.02 8.97
N GLY A 40 -24.43 -10.99 9.67
CA GLY A 40 -24.25 -10.84 11.12
C GLY A 40 -22.80 -10.59 11.53
N SER A 41 -22.00 -10.01 10.64
CA SER A 41 -20.58 -9.73 10.89
C SER A 41 -20.39 -8.60 11.89
N GLU A 42 -19.39 -8.73 12.76
CA GLU A 42 -19.07 -7.71 13.76
C GLU A 42 -18.17 -6.64 13.14
N LYS A 43 -18.61 -5.37 13.13
CA LYS A 43 -17.76 -4.26 12.71
C LYS A 43 -16.67 -4.01 13.75
N ILE A 44 -15.40 -4.05 13.36
CA ILE A 44 -14.26 -3.85 14.26
C ILE A 44 -13.50 -2.56 13.93
N PRO A 45 -12.90 -1.88 14.93
CA PRO A 45 -12.20 -0.63 14.71
C PRO A 45 -10.88 -0.82 13.96
N THR A 46 -10.48 0.23 13.25
CA THR A 46 -9.16 0.30 12.62
C THR A 46 -8.13 0.73 13.67
N THR A 47 -7.34 -0.22 14.15
CA THR A 47 -6.32 -0.01 15.21
C THR A 47 -4.95 0.46 14.69
N SER A 48 -4.76 0.49 13.37
CA SER A 48 -3.56 0.98 12.71
C SER A 48 -3.93 1.66 11.39
N ASN A 49 -3.30 2.80 11.11
CA ASN A 49 -3.52 3.52 9.86
C ASN A 49 -2.86 2.75 8.71
N HIS A 50 -3.67 2.31 7.75
CA HIS A 50 -3.19 1.81 6.48
C HIS A 50 -2.66 2.98 5.65
N VAL A 51 -1.40 2.91 5.24
CA VAL A 51 -0.83 3.86 4.28
C VAL A 51 -1.39 3.53 2.91
N SER A 52 -2.06 4.48 2.26
CA SER A 52 -2.64 4.28 0.93
C SER A 52 -2.06 5.28 -0.06
N PHE A 53 -1.33 4.77 -1.05
CA PHE A 53 -0.72 5.55 -2.13
C PHE A 53 -1.69 5.83 -3.30
N GLY A 54 -2.85 5.17 -3.32
CA GLY A 54 -3.89 5.34 -4.34
C GLY A 54 -5.05 6.24 -3.92
N GLY A 55 -4.92 7.05 -2.87
CA GLY A 55 -6.02 7.90 -2.39
C GLY A 55 -7.18 7.16 -1.71
N ASN A 56 -6.98 5.90 -1.30
CA ASN A 56 -7.97 5.16 -0.51
C ASN A 56 -8.12 5.75 0.89
N ALA A 57 -9.34 5.68 1.42
CA ALA A 57 -9.62 5.89 2.83
C ALA A 57 -9.02 4.76 3.70
N GLN A 58 -9.09 4.94 5.02
CA GLN A 58 -8.85 3.83 5.94
C GLN A 58 -9.87 2.72 5.70
N PRO A 59 -9.46 1.44 5.67
CA PRO A 59 -10.39 0.37 5.38
C PRO A 59 -11.45 0.24 6.47
N ILE A 60 -12.66 -0.09 6.06
CA ILE A 60 -13.70 -0.56 6.99
C ILE A 60 -13.51 -2.06 7.18
N LYS A 61 -13.57 -2.52 8.45
CA LYS A 61 -13.27 -3.89 8.83
C LYS A 61 -14.46 -4.59 9.48
N TYR A 62 -14.65 -5.85 9.13
CA TYR A 62 -15.63 -6.74 9.76
C TYR A 62 -14.98 -8.06 10.15
N LEU A 63 -15.48 -8.66 11.22
CA LEU A 63 -15.07 -9.95 11.74
C LEU A 63 -16.20 -10.96 11.57
N ARG A 64 -15.91 -12.11 10.96
CA ARG A 64 -16.82 -13.27 10.90
C ARG A 64 -16.22 -14.43 11.68
N LYS A 65 -17.00 -15.02 12.59
CA LYS A 65 -16.54 -16.12 13.44
C LYS A 65 -16.33 -17.40 12.63
N GLU A 66 -15.20 -18.04 12.86
CA GLU A 66 -14.83 -19.31 12.23
C GLU A 66 -14.73 -20.43 13.27
N LYS A 67 -14.83 -21.67 12.78
CA LYS A 67 -14.59 -22.85 13.60
C LYS A 67 -13.25 -23.46 13.22
N VAL A 68 -12.43 -23.78 14.22
CA VAL A 68 -11.13 -24.48 14.09
C VAL A 68 -10.01 -23.65 13.47
N ILE A 69 -10.28 -22.76 12.51
CA ILE A 69 -9.33 -21.84 11.89
C ILE A 69 -9.49 -20.42 12.47
N PRO A 70 -8.60 -19.45 12.17
CA PRO A 70 -8.75 -18.07 12.65
C PRO A 70 -10.04 -17.47 12.13
N ASP A 71 -10.63 -16.55 12.90
CA ASP A 71 -11.77 -15.74 12.43
C ASP A 71 -11.40 -15.00 11.14
N LEU A 72 -12.38 -14.80 10.26
CA LEU A 72 -12.22 -14.06 9.03
C LEU A 72 -12.28 -12.56 9.32
N THR A 73 -11.26 -11.81 8.93
CA THR A 73 -11.32 -10.35 8.84
C THR A 73 -11.55 -9.93 7.39
N SER A 74 -12.68 -9.29 7.13
CA SER A 74 -12.98 -8.61 5.86
C SER A 74 -12.48 -7.17 5.93
N PHE A 75 -11.82 -6.70 4.88
CA PHE A 75 -11.36 -5.32 4.73
C PHE A 75 -11.90 -4.74 3.42
N TYR A 76 -12.54 -3.59 3.52
CA TYR A 76 -13.10 -2.86 2.38
C TYR A 76 -12.28 -1.59 2.14
N PHE A 77 -11.51 -1.57 1.04
CA PHE A 77 -10.72 -0.42 0.63
C PHE A 77 -11.41 0.31 -0.51
N PHE A 78 -11.57 1.61 -0.35
CA PHE A 78 -12.29 2.47 -1.28
C PHE A 78 -11.63 3.84 -1.37
N LYS A 79 -11.82 4.52 -2.50
CA LYS A 79 -11.31 5.86 -2.77
C LYS A 79 -11.96 6.86 -1.83
N LYS A 80 -11.15 7.71 -1.20
CA LYS A 80 -11.66 8.76 -0.30
C LYS A 80 -12.52 9.80 -1.04
N ALA A 81 -12.25 10.01 -2.33
CA ALA A 81 -12.89 11.05 -3.12
C ALA A 81 -14.37 10.74 -3.43
N ASP A 82 -14.68 9.50 -3.80
CA ASP A 82 -15.98 9.12 -4.36
C ASP A 82 -16.51 7.78 -3.84
N SER A 83 -15.81 7.14 -2.90
CA SER A 83 -16.12 5.81 -2.37
C SER A 83 -16.07 4.67 -3.38
N THR A 84 -15.46 4.88 -4.54
CA THR A 84 -15.21 3.81 -5.53
C THR A 84 -14.38 2.70 -4.90
N MET A 85 -14.79 1.44 -5.10
CA MET A 85 -14.10 0.29 -4.53
C MET A 85 -12.74 0.06 -5.20
N SER A 86 -11.69 -0.01 -4.37
CA SER A 86 -10.32 -0.23 -4.83
C SER A 86 -9.94 -1.70 -4.74
N TYR A 87 -10.14 -2.31 -3.57
CA TYR A 87 -10.03 -3.75 -3.41
C TYR A 87 -10.74 -4.21 -2.14
N VAL A 88 -11.12 -5.48 -2.13
CA VAL A 88 -11.59 -6.20 -0.94
C VAL A 88 -10.53 -7.21 -0.55
N LEU A 89 -10.24 -7.32 0.75
CA LEU A 89 -9.37 -8.36 1.30
C LEU A 89 -10.15 -9.18 2.32
N TYR A 90 -10.21 -10.48 2.09
CA TYR A 90 -10.66 -11.47 3.06
C TYR A 90 -9.43 -12.19 3.62
N GLU A 91 -9.19 -12.07 4.92
CA GLU A 91 -7.99 -12.57 5.58
C GLU A 91 -8.34 -13.52 6.74
N TRP A 92 -7.80 -14.73 6.67
CA TRP A 92 -7.69 -15.65 7.80
C TRP A 92 -6.22 -15.64 8.22
N ASP A 93 -5.87 -15.00 9.33
CA ASP A 93 -4.48 -14.92 9.80
C ASP A 93 -4.40 -15.06 11.31
N VAL A 94 -3.69 -16.08 11.79
CA VAL A 94 -3.46 -16.31 13.23
C VAL A 94 -2.83 -15.07 13.89
N SER A 95 -1.94 -14.37 13.19
CA SER A 95 -1.22 -13.24 13.75
C SER A 95 -2.12 -12.04 14.05
N ASN A 96 -3.35 -12.00 13.54
CA ASN A 96 -4.33 -10.97 13.92
C ASN A 96 -4.81 -11.13 15.36
N PHE A 97 -4.84 -12.35 15.88
CA PHE A 97 -5.46 -12.69 17.16
C PHE A 97 -4.44 -13.13 18.20
N GLU A 98 -3.33 -13.73 17.78
CA GLU A 98 -2.33 -14.32 18.66
C GLU A 98 -0.95 -13.72 18.36
N LYS A 99 -0.39 -12.99 19.34
CA LYS A 99 0.85 -12.19 19.18
C LYS A 99 2.11 -12.84 19.76
N GLN A 100 2.01 -14.06 20.27
CA GLN A 100 3.12 -14.78 20.87
C GLN A 100 4.06 -15.40 19.82
N ASP A 101 5.35 -15.46 20.13
CA ASP A 101 6.35 -16.19 19.34
C ASP A 101 6.09 -17.71 19.37
N ASN A 102 6.62 -18.42 18.37
CA ASN A 102 6.54 -19.87 18.23
C ASN A 102 5.09 -20.42 18.32
N ASN A 103 4.15 -19.72 17.71
CA ASN A 103 2.74 -20.08 17.74
C ASN A 103 2.41 -21.22 16.75
N GLN A 104 2.92 -22.41 17.04
CA GLN A 104 2.66 -23.60 16.24
C GLN A 104 1.22 -24.08 16.39
N LYS A 105 0.65 -24.59 15.29
CA LYS A 105 -0.72 -25.10 15.26
C LYS A 105 -0.76 -26.61 15.04
N SER A 106 -1.80 -27.23 15.59
CA SER A 106 -2.02 -28.66 15.46
C SER A 106 -2.18 -29.10 14.00
N LYS A 107 -1.91 -30.38 13.71
CA LYS A 107 -2.17 -30.97 12.38
C LYS A 107 -3.64 -30.84 11.96
N LYS A 108 -4.58 -30.89 12.92
CA LYS A 108 -6.02 -30.68 12.68
C LYS A 108 -6.28 -29.26 12.17
N PHE A 109 -5.70 -28.26 12.81
CA PHE A 109 -5.79 -26.86 12.40
C PHE A 109 -5.21 -26.66 11.00
N GLN A 110 -3.98 -27.14 10.75
CA GLN A 110 -3.31 -26.99 9.45
C GLN A 110 -4.13 -27.62 8.32
N LYS A 111 -4.66 -28.83 8.55
CA LYS A 111 -5.56 -29.49 7.59
C LYS A 111 -6.83 -28.68 7.35
N ALA A 112 -7.45 -28.13 8.39
CA ALA A 112 -8.65 -27.32 8.24
C ALA A 112 -8.40 -26.06 7.39
N LEU A 113 -7.27 -25.38 7.62
CA LEU A 113 -6.90 -24.20 6.85
C LEU A 113 -6.57 -24.54 5.38
N ILE A 114 -5.85 -25.64 5.13
CA ILE A 114 -5.60 -26.11 3.75
C ILE A 114 -6.91 -26.49 3.05
N THR A 115 -7.84 -27.16 3.76
CA THR A 115 -9.15 -27.49 3.21
C THR A 115 -9.95 -26.23 2.89
N LYS A 116 -9.90 -25.20 3.74
CA LYS A 116 -10.53 -23.90 3.48
C LYS A 116 -10.01 -23.27 2.19
N TYR A 117 -8.68 -23.20 2.02
CA TYR A 117 -8.06 -22.70 0.79
C TYR A 117 -8.52 -23.48 -0.45
N LYS A 118 -8.50 -24.82 -0.40
CA LYS A 118 -8.93 -25.66 -1.51
C LYS A 118 -10.41 -25.50 -1.83
N GLY A 119 -11.25 -25.30 -0.81
CA GLY A 119 -12.67 -25.01 -0.96
C GLY A 119 -12.91 -23.70 -1.71
N LEU A 120 -12.31 -22.61 -1.23
CA LEU A 120 -12.38 -21.30 -1.88
C LEU A 120 -11.87 -21.35 -3.32
N LYS A 121 -10.72 -22.02 -3.54
CA LYS A 121 -10.16 -22.20 -4.88
C LYS A 121 -11.15 -22.90 -5.81
N LYS A 122 -11.79 -23.97 -5.35
CA LYS A 122 -12.78 -24.71 -6.13
C LYS A 122 -13.98 -23.83 -6.47
N GLU A 123 -14.51 -23.11 -5.49
CA GLU A 123 -15.64 -22.20 -5.66
C GLU A 123 -15.35 -21.12 -6.71
N ILE A 124 -14.26 -20.36 -6.55
CA ILE A 124 -13.82 -19.32 -7.49
C ILE A 124 -13.56 -19.92 -8.88
N SER A 125 -12.97 -21.11 -8.95
CA SER A 125 -12.67 -21.75 -10.24
C SER A 125 -13.90 -22.29 -10.97
N ASN A 126 -14.99 -22.57 -10.25
CA ASN A 126 -16.26 -22.93 -10.88
C ASN A 126 -16.88 -21.72 -11.59
N GLU A 127 -16.62 -20.51 -11.09
CA GLU A 127 -17.16 -19.27 -11.64
C GLU A 127 -16.27 -18.68 -12.74
N PHE A 128 -14.94 -18.65 -12.52
CA PHE A 128 -13.99 -17.93 -13.39
C PHE A 128 -12.99 -18.83 -14.13
N GLY A 129 -13.14 -20.15 -14.04
CA GLY A 129 -12.21 -21.11 -14.64
C GLY A 129 -10.93 -21.34 -13.82
N GLN A 130 -9.97 -22.06 -14.39
CA GLN A 130 -8.76 -22.44 -13.65
C GLN A 130 -7.80 -21.24 -13.48
N PRO A 131 -7.18 -21.08 -12.28
CA PRO A 131 -6.22 -20.00 -12.04
C PRO A 131 -4.85 -20.28 -12.63
N GLU A 132 -4.06 -19.21 -12.78
CA GLU A 132 -2.60 -19.32 -12.79
C GLU A 132 -2.12 -19.69 -11.37
N VAL A 133 -1.35 -20.78 -11.24
CA VAL A 133 -0.90 -21.30 -9.94
C VAL A 133 0.60 -21.21 -9.79
N LYS A 134 1.06 -20.65 -8.67
CA LYS A 134 2.46 -20.60 -8.26
C LYS A 134 2.63 -21.23 -6.89
N LYS A 135 3.50 -22.23 -6.77
CA LYS A 135 3.65 -23.07 -5.56
C LYS A 135 4.87 -22.74 -4.68
N ASN A 136 5.56 -21.63 -4.91
CA ASN A 136 6.84 -21.38 -4.22
C ASN A 136 7.16 -19.89 -4.00
N TYR A 137 6.48 -19.26 -3.05
CA TYR A 137 6.55 -17.80 -2.84
C TYR A 137 7.32 -17.33 -1.60
N SER A 138 7.96 -18.22 -0.82
CA SER A 138 8.64 -17.80 0.41
C SER A 138 10.06 -18.35 0.54
N ASN A 139 10.94 -17.61 1.23
CA ASN A 139 12.23 -18.14 1.66
C ASN A 139 12.07 -19.30 2.68
N ILE A 140 10.87 -19.47 3.26
CA ILE A 140 10.54 -20.48 4.28
C ILE A 140 10.30 -21.86 3.66
N SER A 141 9.65 -21.95 2.48
CA SER A 141 9.47 -23.22 1.76
C SER A 141 10.79 -23.84 1.29
N ARG A 142 11.86 -23.04 1.18
CA ARG A 142 13.23 -23.50 0.89
C ARG A 142 13.88 -24.21 2.09
N LEU A 143 13.38 -23.99 3.31
CA LEU A 143 13.95 -24.51 4.56
C LEU A 143 13.25 -25.78 5.06
N ASP A 144 11.94 -25.93 4.82
CA ASP A 144 11.17 -27.15 5.12
C ASP A 144 10.06 -27.38 4.09
N SER A 145 10.45 -27.91 2.91
CA SER A 145 9.55 -28.15 1.78
C SER A 145 8.55 -29.28 2.01
N ILE A 146 8.78 -30.14 3.01
CA ILE A 146 7.96 -31.33 3.28
C ILE A 146 6.77 -30.97 4.17
N ASN A 147 6.93 -30.05 5.13
CA ASN A 147 5.88 -29.71 6.10
C ASN A 147 5.24 -28.33 5.87
N THR A 148 5.53 -27.67 4.76
CA THR A 148 5.02 -26.32 4.47
C THR A 148 4.10 -26.34 3.25
N PHE A 149 2.88 -25.85 3.42
CA PHE A 149 1.96 -25.60 2.30
C PHE A 149 2.04 -24.12 1.89
N VAL A 150 2.41 -23.87 0.63
CA VAL A 150 2.43 -22.54 0.03
C VAL A 150 1.84 -22.61 -1.37
N GLU A 151 0.81 -21.82 -1.62
CA GLU A 151 0.21 -21.73 -2.94
C GLU A 151 -0.34 -20.32 -3.15
N SER A 152 -0.12 -19.76 -4.33
CA SER A 152 -0.80 -18.59 -4.84
C SER A 152 -1.57 -18.99 -6.11
N SER A 153 -2.82 -18.58 -6.18
CA SER A 153 -3.72 -18.79 -7.31
C SER A 153 -4.26 -17.43 -7.74
N THR A 154 -4.20 -17.14 -9.04
CA THR A 154 -4.65 -15.87 -9.60
C THR A 154 -5.65 -16.11 -10.73
N TRP A 155 -6.78 -15.41 -10.67
CA TRP A 155 -7.79 -15.35 -11.73
C TRP A 155 -7.86 -13.93 -12.27
N LYS A 156 -8.09 -13.82 -13.57
CA LYS A 156 -8.39 -12.55 -14.25
C LYS A 156 -9.71 -12.71 -14.98
N PRO A 157 -10.85 -12.54 -14.29
CA PRO A 157 -12.18 -12.69 -14.92
C PRO A 157 -12.36 -11.78 -16.14
N ASN A 158 -11.72 -10.60 -16.13
CA ASN A 158 -11.69 -9.63 -17.22
C ASN A 158 -10.46 -8.70 -17.05
N ASP A 159 -10.30 -7.73 -17.95
CA ASP A 159 -9.15 -6.80 -17.98
C ASP A 159 -9.08 -5.84 -16.78
N SER A 160 -10.16 -5.72 -16.02
CA SER A 160 -10.32 -4.75 -14.94
C SER A 160 -10.52 -5.39 -13.57
N THR A 161 -10.60 -6.72 -13.47
CA THR A 161 -10.74 -7.45 -12.20
C THR A 161 -9.63 -8.48 -12.06
N GLU A 162 -8.94 -8.45 -10.94
CA GLU A 162 -7.98 -9.49 -10.57
C GLU A 162 -8.36 -10.09 -9.22
N ILE A 163 -8.45 -11.41 -9.17
CA ILE A 163 -8.68 -12.16 -7.94
C ILE A 163 -7.39 -12.89 -7.62
N GLU A 164 -6.78 -12.57 -6.48
CA GLU A 164 -5.53 -13.18 -6.03
C GLU A 164 -5.76 -13.87 -4.70
N MET A 165 -5.53 -15.17 -4.63
CA MET A 165 -5.61 -15.93 -3.39
C MET A 165 -4.32 -16.66 -3.09
N TYR A 166 -3.73 -16.39 -1.94
CA TYR A 166 -2.57 -17.15 -1.47
C TYR A 166 -2.73 -17.67 -0.05
N ALA A 167 -2.01 -18.74 0.23
CA ALA A 167 -1.96 -19.35 1.55
C ALA A 167 -0.52 -19.74 1.90
N THR A 168 -0.21 -19.59 3.19
CA THR A 168 1.00 -20.13 3.82
C THR A 168 0.57 -20.84 5.09
N VAL A 169 0.90 -22.13 5.19
CA VAL A 169 0.66 -22.96 6.38
C VAL A 169 1.97 -23.64 6.73
N SER A 170 2.61 -23.19 7.81
CA SER A 170 3.90 -23.69 8.26
C SER A 170 4.05 -23.53 9.77
N ASN A 171 4.47 -24.62 10.42
CA ASN A 171 4.90 -24.62 11.82
C ASN A 171 6.40 -24.29 11.98
N TYR A 172 7.10 -23.97 10.89
CA TYR A 172 8.53 -23.70 10.96
C TYR A 172 8.81 -22.53 11.91
N TYR A 173 9.63 -22.78 12.91
CA TYR A 173 10.08 -21.79 13.87
C TYR A 173 11.60 -21.87 13.99
N GLU A 174 12.25 -20.73 13.87
CA GLU A 174 13.69 -20.61 14.04
C GLU A 174 14.04 -19.30 14.71
N LYS A 175 14.90 -19.36 15.72
CA LYS A 175 15.45 -18.18 16.38
C LYS A 175 16.97 -18.20 16.28
N ARG A 176 17.55 -17.22 15.58
CA ARG A 176 18.99 -17.03 15.39
C ARG A 176 19.39 -15.62 15.83
N GLY A 177 19.90 -15.50 17.05
CA GLY A 177 20.25 -14.19 17.63
C GLY A 177 19.03 -13.26 17.68
N ALA A 178 19.14 -12.09 17.04
CA ALA A 178 18.05 -11.11 16.93
C ALA A 178 17.00 -11.45 15.84
N SER A 179 17.25 -12.47 15.01
CA SER A 179 16.32 -12.88 13.96
C SER A 179 15.40 -14.00 14.44
N THR A 180 14.10 -13.87 14.20
CA THR A 180 13.10 -14.91 14.50
C THR A 180 12.22 -15.13 13.27
N ILE A 181 12.18 -16.38 12.79
CA ILE A 181 11.22 -16.86 11.82
C ILE A 181 10.10 -17.52 12.62
N ASN A 182 8.92 -16.92 12.60
CA ASN A 182 7.74 -17.43 13.30
C ASN A 182 6.89 -18.33 12.39
N PRO A 183 6.15 -19.30 12.96
CA PRO A 183 5.13 -20.05 12.26
C PRO A 183 4.13 -19.13 11.55
N VAL A 184 3.72 -19.50 10.34
CA VAL A 184 2.77 -18.71 9.53
C VAL A 184 1.58 -19.58 9.15
N HIS A 185 0.39 -19.09 9.48
CA HIS A 185 -0.88 -19.76 9.24
C HIS A 185 -1.89 -18.74 8.72
N ARG A 186 -1.93 -18.59 7.40
CA ARG A 186 -2.69 -17.53 6.76
C ARG A 186 -3.26 -17.93 5.40
N ILE A 187 -4.44 -17.41 5.10
CA ILE A 187 -5.02 -17.28 3.77
C ILE A 187 -5.35 -15.82 3.54
N ARG A 188 -5.01 -15.27 2.37
CA ARG A 188 -5.50 -13.98 1.89
C ARG A 188 -6.15 -14.15 0.54
N LEU A 189 -7.35 -13.59 0.40
CA LEU A 189 -8.09 -13.49 -0.84
C LEU A 189 -8.33 -12.02 -1.14
N TYR A 190 -7.75 -11.54 -2.23
CA TYR A 190 -7.91 -10.20 -2.75
C TYR A 190 -8.86 -10.21 -3.94
N ILE A 191 -9.79 -9.26 -3.98
CA ILE A 191 -10.55 -8.88 -5.17
C ILE A 191 -10.12 -7.46 -5.49
N ARG A 192 -9.41 -7.27 -6.59
CA ARG A 192 -8.79 -5.99 -6.96
C ARG A 192 -9.51 -5.36 -8.14
N ASN A 193 -9.83 -4.08 -7.99
CA ASN A 193 -10.21 -3.23 -9.08
C ASN A 193 -8.93 -2.81 -9.82
N GLN A 194 -8.73 -3.39 -11.00
CA GLN A 194 -7.66 -3.08 -11.95
C GLN A 194 -8.18 -2.23 -13.11
N ALA A 195 -9.41 -1.68 -13.03
CA ALA A 195 -9.82 -0.68 -13.99
C ALA A 195 -8.75 0.41 -13.97
N LYS A 196 -8.22 0.71 -15.14
CA LYS A 196 -7.31 1.84 -15.30
C LYS A 196 -8.10 3.06 -14.85
N GLU A 197 -7.92 3.49 -13.60
CA GLU A 197 -8.08 4.90 -13.27
C GLU A 197 -7.38 5.64 -14.40
N LYS A 198 -8.07 6.58 -15.06
CA LYS A 198 -7.48 7.42 -16.11
C LYS A 198 -6.05 7.66 -15.68
N GLU A 199 -5.10 7.07 -16.41
CA GLU A 199 -3.70 7.04 -15.98
C GLU A 199 -3.43 8.44 -15.44
N LYS A 200 -3.11 8.58 -14.15
CA LYS A 200 -2.48 9.82 -13.73
C LYS A 200 -1.31 9.91 -14.68
N VAL A 201 -1.40 10.78 -15.67
CA VAL A 201 -0.36 11.00 -16.66
C VAL A 201 0.85 11.26 -15.78
N ILE A 202 1.73 10.27 -15.68
CA ILE A 202 3.01 10.47 -15.05
C ILE A 202 3.60 11.53 -15.96
N PRO A 203 3.75 12.80 -15.51
CA PRO A 203 4.30 13.81 -16.37
C PRO A 203 5.70 13.29 -16.68
N LYS A 204 5.87 12.80 -17.90
CA LYS A 204 7.18 12.38 -18.35
C LYS A 204 7.99 13.66 -18.31
N LEU A 205 9.06 13.69 -17.51
CA LEU A 205 9.95 14.83 -17.46
C LEU A 205 10.65 14.90 -18.82
N ASP A 206 9.99 15.54 -19.78
CA ASP A 206 10.51 15.80 -21.10
C ASP A 206 11.42 17.03 -21.07
N GLU A 207 12.16 17.25 -22.15
CA GLU A 207 13.15 18.34 -22.23
C GLU A 207 12.49 19.71 -22.03
N LYS A 208 11.25 19.88 -22.48
CA LYS A 208 10.49 21.12 -22.33
C LYS A 208 10.17 21.37 -20.86
N LYS A 209 9.64 20.36 -20.17
CA LYS A 209 9.29 20.45 -18.75
C LYS A 209 10.53 20.71 -17.89
N LEU A 210 11.64 20.04 -18.20
CA LEU A 210 12.90 20.27 -17.51
C LEU A 210 13.39 21.71 -17.68
N ALA A 211 13.31 22.28 -18.89
CA ALA A 211 13.68 23.67 -19.14
C ALA A 211 12.80 24.67 -18.37
N GLU A 212 11.50 24.39 -18.24
CA GLU A 212 10.58 25.20 -17.41
C GLU A 212 10.98 25.17 -15.92
N LEU A 213 11.29 23.99 -15.39
CA LEU A 213 11.71 23.83 -13.99
C LEU A 213 13.09 24.44 -13.72
N GLU A 214 14.03 24.35 -14.65
CA GLU A 214 15.33 25.04 -14.54
C GLU A 214 15.14 26.56 -14.47
N LYS A 215 14.23 27.12 -15.28
CA LYS A 215 13.92 28.56 -15.21
C LYS A 215 13.35 28.93 -13.85
N ILE A 216 12.39 28.15 -13.33
CA ILE A 216 11.80 28.38 -12.01
C ILE A 216 12.87 28.30 -10.91
N LYS A 217 13.77 27.31 -10.97
CA LYS A 217 14.92 27.21 -10.06
C LYS A 217 15.79 28.46 -10.14
N THR A 218 16.17 28.92 -11.33
CA THR A 218 17.01 30.12 -11.49
C THR A 218 16.35 31.34 -10.85
N ASP A 219 15.07 31.58 -11.15
CA ASP A 219 14.32 32.72 -10.61
C ASP A 219 14.20 32.62 -9.07
N PHE A 220 13.94 31.41 -8.55
CA PHE A 220 13.89 31.16 -7.10
C PHE A 220 15.25 31.39 -6.43
N PHE A 221 16.34 30.92 -7.02
CA PHE A 221 17.69 31.10 -6.48
C PHE A 221 18.11 32.57 -6.51
N THR A 222 17.69 33.34 -7.52
CA THR A 222 17.88 34.79 -7.55
C THR A 222 17.14 35.47 -6.40
N ALA A 223 15.88 35.09 -6.14
CA ALA A 223 15.11 35.61 -5.01
C ALA A 223 15.81 35.31 -3.67
N LEU A 224 16.22 34.06 -3.45
CA LEU A 224 16.97 33.63 -2.26
C LEU A 224 18.30 34.39 -2.11
N LYS A 225 19.09 34.53 -3.19
CA LYS A 225 20.37 35.25 -3.18
C LYS A 225 20.21 36.73 -2.79
N SER A 226 19.13 37.36 -3.26
CA SER A 226 18.80 38.75 -2.93
C SER A 226 18.20 38.93 -1.53
N LYS A 227 17.94 37.84 -0.80
CA LYS A 227 17.23 37.82 0.49
C LYS A 227 15.83 38.44 0.44
N ASP A 228 15.18 38.41 -0.72
CA ASP A 228 13.79 38.85 -0.89
C ASP A 228 12.85 37.74 -0.40
N LEU A 229 12.54 37.76 0.90
CA LEU A 229 11.70 36.72 1.54
C LEU A 229 10.27 36.68 0.97
N PRO A 230 9.57 37.81 0.79
CA PRO A 230 8.27 37.79 0.12
C PRO A 230 8.32 37.14 -1.25
N LYS A 231 9.29 37.52 -2.10
CA LYS A 231 9.44 36.95 -3.44
C LYS A 231 9.81 35.48 -3.41
N SER A 232 10.68 35.08 -2.47
CA SER A 232 11.07 33.67 -2.29
C SER A 232 9.87 32.79 -1.95
N LYS A 233 8.94 33.29 -1.12
CA LYS A 233 7.71 32.57 -0.75
C LYS A 233 6.75 32.37 -1.93
N GLU A 234 6.76 33.23 -2.94
CA GLU A 234 5.93 33.06 -4.14
C GLU A 234 6.27 31.78 -4.94
N PHE A 235 7.49 31.25 -4.80
CA PHE A 235 7.91 30.01 -5.45
C PHE A 235 7.47 28.76 -4.69
N LEU A 236 7.09 28.90 -3.43
CA LEU A 236 6.73 27.76 -2.58
C LEU A 236 5.32 27.26 -2.89
N SER A 237 5.13 25.96 -2.71
CA SER A 237 3.84 25.31 -2.86
C SER A 237 2.90 25.66 -1.72
N ASP A 238 1.61 25.72 -2.02
CA ASP A 238 0.51 25.84 -1.04
C ASP A 238 0.64 24.79 0.08
N LEU A 239 1.23 23.63 -0.20
CA LEU A 239 1.44 22.53 0.76
C LEU A 239 2.35 22.90 1.95
N ILE A 240 3.29 23.82 1.72
CA ILE A 240 4.31 24.22 2.70
C ILE A 240 4.29 25.71 3.03
N LEU A 241 3.66 26.54 2.20
CA LEU A 241 3.71 28.00 2.28
C LEU A 241 3.37 28.54 3.68
N GLU A 242 2.32 28.01 4.31
CA GLU A 242 1.89 28.44 5.65
C GLU A 242 2.81 27.95 6.78
N LYS A 243 3.64 26.93 6.52
CA LYS A 243 4.52 26.29 7.51
C LYS A 243 5.95 26.81 7.47
N VAL A 244 6.36 27.43 6.37
CA VAL A 244 7.73 27.92 6.18
C VAL A 244 7.90 29.28 6.83
N THR A 245 8.83 29.36 7.78
CA THR A 245 9.17 30.62 8.48
C THR A 245 10.31 31.37 7.79
N ASP A 246 10.43 32.67 8.10
CA ASP A 246 11.51 33.51 7.57
C ASP A 246 12.89 33.02 8.05
N GLU A 247 12.98 32.49 9.27
CA GLU A 247 14.20 31.88 9.81
C GLU A 247 14.61 30.65 9.00
N GLN A 248 13.66 29.81 8.58
CA GLN A 248 13.95 28.63 7.76
C GLN A 248 14.47 29.02 6.37
N ILE A 249 13.92 30.07 5.77
CA ILE A 249 14.41 30.60 4.48
C ILE A 249 15.83 31.17 4.65
N ASN A 250 16.09 31.92 5.72
CA ASN A 250 17.43 32.44 5.99
C ASN A 250 18.45 31.32 6.24
N MET A 251 18.10 30.28 7.02
CA MET A 251 18.96 29.10 7.20
C MET A 251 19.24 28.39 5.87
N LEU A 252 18.26 28.30 4.98
CA LEU A 252 18.45 27.76 3.64
C LEU A 252 19.45 28.61 2.83
N ILE A 253 19.27 29.93 2.83
CA ILE A 253 20.16 30.88 2.13
C ILE A 253 21.60 30.70 2.59
N ASP A 254 21.83 30.59 3.90
CA ASP A 254 23.18 30.43 4.47
C ASP A 254 23.86 29.09 4.12
N ASN A 255 23.07 28.08 3.68
CA ASN A 255 23.57 26.75 3.32
C ASN A 255 23.70 26.50 1.82
N ILE A 256 23.45 27.51 0.97
CA ILE A 256 23.61 27.43 -0.49
C ILE A 256 24.66 28.44 -0.95
N ASN A 257 25.61 27.99 -1.76
CA ASN A 257 26.57 28.87 -2.41
C ASN A 257 26.02 29.35 -3.75
N PHE A 258 25.40 30.53 -3.76
CA PHE A 258 24.79 31.13 -4.97
C PHE A 258 25.81 31.76 -5.93
N ASP A 259 27.11 31.73 -5.62
CA ASP A 259 28.17 32.21 -6.53
C ASP A 259 28.77 31.07 -7.36
N LYS A 260 28.49 29.83 -6.98
CA LYS A 260 28.92 28.64 -7.72
C LYS A 260 27.85 28.21 -8.71
N GLN A 261 28.29 27.85 -9.91
CA GLN A 261 27.43 27.23 -10.91
C GLN A 261 27.01 25.82 -10.44
N THR A 262 25.79 25.43 -10.77
CA THR A 262 25.25 24.10 -10.47
C THR A 262 25.02 23.30 -11.75
N GLU A 263 25.23 21.99 -11.68
CA GLU A 263 25.01 21.04 -12.77
C GLU A 263 23.98 19.98 -12.34
N LEU A 264 22.98 19.71 -13.18
CA LEU A 264 21.97 18.69 -12.93
C LEU A 264 22.61 17.29 -13.07
N ILE A 265 22.54 16.49 -12.01
CA ILE A 265 23.11 15.12 -11.98
C ILE A 265 22.04 14.05 -11.92
N TYR A 266 20.83 14.40 -11.51
CA TYR A 266 19.71 13.48 -11.48
C TYR A 266 18.40 14.24 -11.62
N SER A 267 17.48 13.65 -12.38
CA SER A 267 16.08 14.06 -12.41
C SER A 267 15.18 12.84 -12.35
N GLY A 268 14.05 12.97 -11.67
CA GLY A 268 13.12 11.86 -11.48
C GLY A 268 11.86 12.28 -10.75
N VAL A 269 11.07 11.29 -10.34
CA VAL A 269 9.85 11.51 -9.56
C VAL A 269 10.05 10.89 -8.17
N GLN A 270 9.74 11.65 -7.14
CA GLN A 270 9.65 11.17 -5.76
C GLN A 270 8.18 11.16 -5.34
N MET A 271 7.73 10.07 -4.71
CA MET A 271 6.39 10.03 -4.14
C MET A 271 6.38 10.58 -2.70
N GLY A 272 5.37 11.42 -2.42
CA GLY A 272 5.01 11.86 -1.08
C GLY A 272 4.38 10.75 -0.24
N PHE A 273 4.33 10.96 1.08
CA PHE A 273 3.64 10.06 2.02
C PHE A 273 2.13 9.96 1.77
N ASP A 274 1.55 10.98 1.14
CA ASP A 274 0.15 11.09 0.73
C ASP A 274 -0.13 10.52 -0.67
N GLY A 275 0.89 9.98 -1.35
CA GLY A 275 0.78 9.50 -2.73
C GLY A 275 0.82 10.61 -3.78
N SER A 276 1.08 11.86 -3.39
CA SER A 276 1.36 12.94 -4.34
C SER A 276 2.68 12.65 -5.06
N MET A 277 2.71 12.89 -6.37
CA MET A 277 3.94 12.77 -7.16
C MET A 277 4.65 14.11 -7.18
N PHE A 278 5.93 14.11 -6.86
CA PHE A 278 6.77 15.30 -6.89
C PHE A 278 7.90 15.12 -7.87
N THR A 279 8.19 16.15 -8.66
CA THR A 279 9.38 16.16 -9.52
C THR A 279 10.60 16.44 -8.65
N LEU A 280 11.62 15.60 -8.76
CA LEU A 280 12.86 15.69 -8.01
C LEU A 280 14.00 16.02 -8.97
N LEU A 281 14.68 17.14 -8.74
CA LEU A 281 15.93 17.53 -9.40
C LEU A 281 17.07 17.53 -8.38
N GLN A 282 18.22 16.97 -8.74
CA GLN A 282 19.43 17.00 -7.90
C GLN A 282 20.58 17.63 -8.67
N TYR A 283 21.28 18.52 -7.99
CA TYR A 283 22.39 19.27 -8.53
C TYR A 283 23.65 19.04 -7.71
N LYS A 284 24.80 19.07 -8.37
CA LYS A 284 26.10 19.32 -7.74
C LYS A 284 26.60 20.71 -8.11
N TYR A 285 27.62 21.22 -7.44
CA TYR A 285 28.36 22.38 -7.93
C TYR A 285 29.29 21.97 -9.08
N SER A 286 29.38 22.78 -10.13
CA SER A 286 30.12 22.44 -11.35
C SER A 286 31.63 22.33 -11.15
N ASP A 287 32.17 22.98 -10.09
CA ASP A 287 33.57 22.88 -9.69
C ASP A 287 33.87 21.65 -8.79
N ASP A 288 32.83 20.91 -8.38
CA ASP A 288 32.98 19.69 -7.60
C ASP A 288 33.26 18.48 -8.50
N ASN A 289 34.52 18.05 -8.47
CA ASN A 289 35.03 16.88 -9.21
C ASN A 289 35.05 15.59 -8.37
N SER A 290 34.52 15.61 -7.14
CA SER A 290 34.49 14.43 -6.27
C SER A 290 33.41 13.42 -6.69
N SER A 291 33.64 12.15 -6.36
CA SER A 291 32.70 11.06 -6.61
C SER A 291 32.62 10.15 -5.37
N PRO A 292 31.52 10.19 -4.59
CA PRO A 292 30.32 11.02 -4.79
C PRO A 292 30.59 12.52 -4.58
N PRO A 293 29.74 13.43 -5.10
CA PRO A 293 29.85 14.86 -4.86
C PRO A 293 29.87 15.19 -3.36
N SER A 294 30.75 16.10 -2.98
CA SER A 294 30.93 16.58 -1.61
C SER A 294 29.74 17.39 -1.13
N GLU A 295 29.13 18.15 -2.03
CA GLU A 295 27.91 18.92 -1.77
C GLU A 295 26.90 18.74 -2.90
N MET A 296 25.63 18.63 -2.54
CA MET A 296 24.51 18.53 -3.48
C MET A 296 23.34 19.40 -3.04
N ILE A 297 22.52 19.82 -4.00
CA ILE A 297 21.26 20.50 -3.74
C ILE A 297 20.14 19.66 -4.32
N LYS A 298 19.22 19.25 -3.46
CA LYS A 298 17.99 18.55 -3.83
C LYS A 298 16.86 19.57 -3.94
N LEU A 299 16.12 19.57 -5.04
CA LEU A 299 14.98 20.45 -5.26
C LEU A 299 13.76 19.60 -5.65
N ILE A 300 12.61 19.89 -5.05
CA ILE A 300 11.39 19.10 -5.17
C ILE A 300 10.23 20.02 -5.55
N PHE A 301 9.51 19.67 -6.61
CA PHE A 301 8.37 20.40 -7.15
C PHE A 301 7.07 19.60 -7.07
N ASP A 302 5.94 20.27 -6.84
CA ASP A 302 4.61 19.69 -7.00
C ASP A 302 4.13 19.68 -8.47
N ASP A 303 2.88 19.26 -8.68
CA ASP A 303 2.23 19.18 -9.98
C ASP A 303 1.89 20.56 -10.60
N LYS A 304 2.01 21.63 -9.82
CA LYS A 304 1.85 23.03 -10.25
C LYS A 304 3.21 23.74 -10.45
N ASP A 305 4.30 23.00 -10.48
CA ASP A 305 5.68 23.50 -10.58
C ASP A 305 6.10 24.43 -9.44
N LYS A 306 5.49 24.27 -8.26
CA LYS A 306 5.87 25.00 -7.05
C LYS A 306 6.83 24.18 -6.20
N VAL A 307 7.76 24.86 -5.54
CA VAL A 307 8.76 24.24 -4.69
C VAL A 307 8.10 23.74 -3.42
N VAL A 308 8.14 22.43 -3.19
CA VAL A 308 7.69 21.76 -1.95
C VAL A 308 8.85 21.39 -1.03
N GLY A 309 10.08 21.45 -1.54
CA GLY A 309 11.25 21.13 -0.75
C GLY A 309 12.53 21.53 -1.45
N ILE A 310 13.47 22.04 -0.66
CA ILE A 310 14.84 22.28 -1.07
C ILE A 310 15.75 21.85 0.08
N GLN A 311 16.78 21.07 -0.25
CA GLN A 311 17.68 20.50 0.74
C GLN A 311 19.12 20.56 0.23
N PRO A 312 19.93 21.48 0.77
CA PRO A 312 21.38 21.40 0.67
C PRO A 312 21.89 20.20 1.48
N ILE A 313 22.77 19.40 0.88
CA ILE A 313 23.33 18.18 1.47
C ILE A 313 24.85 18.30 1.41
N LYS A 314 25.51 18.25 2.57
CA LYS A 314 26.97 18.13 2.67
C LYS A 314 27.31 16.69 3.05
N MET A 315 28.07 16.00 2.21
CA MET A 315 28.55 14.66 2.51
C MET A 315 29.71 14.77 3.50
N GLN A 316 29.60 14.11 4.66
CA GLN A 316 30.74 14.02 5.58
C GLN A 316 31.88 13.30 4.86
N SER A 317 33.03 13.95 4.74
CA SER A 317 34.27 13.28 4.39
C SER A 317 34.48 12.12 5.36
N LYS A 318 34.73 10.91 4.87
CA LYS A 318 35.17 9.79 5.72
C LYS A 318 36.27 10.32 6.63
N LEU A 319 36.04 10.31 7.95
CA LEU A 319 37.11 10.36 8.93
C LEU A 319 38.01 9.17 8.60
N THR A 320 39.15 9.44 8.00
CA THR A 320 40.24 8.47 7.91
C THR A 320 40.79 8.30 9.33
N ASP A 321 40.59 7.11 9.89
CA ASP A 321 41.37 6.62 11.05
C ASP A 321 42.86 6.54 10.70
#